data_AF-A0A2V8H300-F1
#
_entry.id   AF-A0A2V8H300-F1
#
_cell.length_a   1.000
_cell.length_b   1.000
_cell.length_c   1.000
_cell.angle_alpha   90.00
_cell.angle_beta   90.00
_cell.angle_gamma   90.00
#
_symmetry.space_group_name_H-M   'P 1'
#
loop_
_entity.id
_entity.type
_entity.pdbx_description
1 polymer ?
#
loop_
_entity_poly.entity_id
_entity_poly.type
_entity_poly.pdbx_seq_one_letter_code
_entity_poly.pdbx_strand_id
1 'polypeptide(L)' 'MENPVKYSLKVQAIRPKGQTPKLYVYFPIPLAAAIGLQPGEEVEWELLNRGELHLVRPHVPPPRVRPRSSREG' A
#
# COMPACT_ATOMS: atom_id res chain seq x y z
N MET A 1 12.13 22.09 0.68
CA MET A 1 10.97 21.24 1.03
C MET A 1 10.71 20.33 -0.15
N GLU A 2 10.96 19.03 0.01
CA GLU A 2 10.68 18.06 -1.06
C GLU A 2 9.16 17.96 -1.24
N ASN A 3 8.71 18.04 -2.49
CA ASN A 3 7.29 17.88 -2.80
C ASN A 3 6.92 16.40 -2.62
N PRO A 4 5.83 16.06 -1.91
CA PRO A 4 5.41 14.67 -1.79
C PRO A 4 5.08 14.13 -3.18
N VAL A 5 5.61 12.94 -3.49
CA VAL A 5 5.29 12.24 -4.74
C VAL A 5 3.83 11.83 -4.70
N LYS A 6 3.04 12.29 -5.68
CA LYS A 6 1.59 12.03 -5.77
C LYS A 6 1.30 11.04 -6.87
N TYR A 7 0.49 10.03 -6.56
CA TYR A 7 -0.01 9.05 -7.53
C TYR A 7 -1.52 9.24 -7.68
N SER A 8 -1.96 9.83 -8.78
CA SER A 8 -3.40 10.02 -9.07
C SER A 8 -4.02 8.71 -9.56
N LEU A 9 -5.06 8.26 -8.87
CA LEU A 9 -5.74 7.00 -9.16
C LEU A 9 -7.20 7.25 -9.52
N LYS A 10 -7.75 6.41 -10.40
CA LYS A 10 -9.18 6.33 -10.64
C LYS A 10 -9.76 5.19 -9.83
N VAL A 11 -10.82 5.48 -9.08
CA VAL A 11 -11.58 4.46 -8.35
C VAL A 11 -12.28 3.55 -9.35
N GLN A 12 -12.05 2.26 -9.22
CA GLN A 12 -12.73 1.20 -9.96
C GLN A 12 -13.91 0.69 -9.14
N ALA A 13 -14.96 0.23 -9.81
CA ALA A 13 -16.14 -0.33 -9.17
C ALA A 13 -16.44 -1.71 -9.75
N ILE A 14 -16.49 -2.73 -8.89
CA ILE A 14 -17.01 -4.05 -9.23
C ILE A 14 -18.45 -4.12 -8.74
N ARG A 15 -19.38 -4.49 -9.62
CA ARG A 15 -20.83 -4.51 -9.35
C ARG A 15 -21.40 -5.91 -9.46
N PRO A 16 -21.39 -6.70 -8.39
CA PRO A 16 -22.14 -7.95 -8.35
C PRO A 16 -23.65 -7.68 -8.49
N LYS A 17 -24.37 -8.57 -9.16
CA LYS A 17 -25.81 -8.40 -9.41
C LYS A 17 -26.57 -8.27 -8.07
N GLY A 18 -27.34 -7.19 -7.93
CA GLY A 18 -28.17 -6.93 -6.75
C GLY A 18 -27.43 -6.52 -5.48
N GLN A 19 -26.11 -6.25 -5.54
CA GLN A 19 -25.32 -5.84 -4.38
C GLN A 19 -24.73 -4.45 -4.56
N THR A 20 -24.41 -3.80 -3.44
CA THR A 20 -23.69 -2.53 -3.43
C THR A 20 -22.35 -2.68 -4.14
N PRO A 21 -21.98 -1.75 -5.04
CA PRO A 21 -20.69 -1.78 -5.70
C PRO A 21 -19.54 -1.81 -4.69
N LYS A 22 -18.58 -2.70 -4.90
CA LYS A 22 -17.31 -2.66 -4.18
C LYS A 22 -16.35 -1.75 -4.93
N LEU A 23 -15.82 -0.75 -4.23
CA LEU A 23 -14.90 0.23 -4.78
C LEU A 23 -13.45 -0.20 -4.49
N TYR A 24 -12.59 -0.04 -5.48
CA TYR A 24 -11.19 -0.43 -5.41
C TYR A 24 -10.28 0.64 -6.01
N VAL A 25 -9.12 0.78 -5.41
CA VAL A 25 -7.95 1.45 -6.01
C VAL A 25 -6.79 0.47 -5.96
N TYR A 26 -5.94 0.48 -6.98
CA TYR A 26 -4.73 -0.33 -6.98
C TYR A 26 -3.61 0.38 -6.20
N PHE A 27 -2.64 -0.39 -5.71
CA PHE A 27 -1.44 0.19 -5.08
C PHE A 27 -0.38 0.45 -6.17
N PRO A 28 0.10 1.69 -6.37
CA PRO A 28 1.16 1.97 -7.33
C PRO A 28 2.42 1.16 -6.99
N ILE A 29 2.98 0.46 -7.99
CA ILE A 29 4.19 -0.37 -7.80
C ILE A 29 5.35 0.40 -7.14
N PRO A 30 5.66 1.66 -7.54
CA PRO A 30 6.73 2.41 -6.88
C PRO A 30 6.47 2.69 -5.40
N LEU A 31 5.22 2.97 -5.02
CA LEU A 31 4.84 3.20 -3.64
C LEU A 31 4.92 1.90 -2.83
N ALA A 32 4.46 0.79 -3.40
CA ALA A 32 4.55 -0.54 -2.76
C ALA A 32 6.00 -0.91 -2.49
N ALA A 33 6.88 -0.70 -3.47
CA ALA A 33 8.31 -0.95 -3.34
C ALA A 33 8.96 -0.05 -2.27
N ALA A 34 8.61 1.23 -2.23
CA ALA A 34 9.17 2.19 -1.28
C ALA A 34 8.89 1.81 0.19
N ILE A 35 7.73 1.25 0.49
CA ILE A 35 7.37 0.82 1.85
C ILE A 35 7.56 -0.69 2.07
N GLY A 36 8.02 -1.42 1.06
CA GLY A 36 8.20 -2.87 1.11
C GLY A 36 6.91 -3.67 1.23
N LEU A 37 5.77 -3.15 0.75
CA LEU A 37 4.47 -3.83 0.81
C LEU A 37 4.50 -5.14 0.00
N GLN A 38 4.12 -6.25 0.64
CA GLN A 38 4.05 -7.58 0.05
C GLN A 38 2.61 -8.03 -0.21
N PRO A 39 2.38 -8.90 -1.21
CA PRO A 39 1.08 -9.56 -1.38
C PRO A 39 0.68 -10.34 -0.12
N GLY A 40 -0.58 -10.18 0.29
CA GLY A 40 -1.15 -10.87 1.46
C GLY A 40 -0.96 -10.13 2.78
N GLU A 41 -0.28 -8.97 2.82
CA GLU A 41 -0.28 -8.12 4.00
C GLU A 41 -1.67 -7.51 4.26
N GLU A 42 -2.03 -7.43 5.54
CA GLU A 42 -3.22 -6.71 5.99
C GLU A 42 -2.94 -5.22 6.07
N VAL A 43 -3.91 -4.42 5.63
CA VAL A 43 -3.87 -2.96 5.67
C VAL A 43 -5.22 -2.42 6.12
N GLU A 44 -5.18 -1.26 6.76
CA GLU A 44 -6.36 -0.57 7.25
C GLU A 44 -6.42 0.85 6.67
N TRP A 45 -7.63 1.33 6.42
CA TRP A 45 -7.87 2.73 6.07
C TRP A 45 -8.40 3.47 7.29
N GLU A 46 -7.66 4.46 7.74
CA GLU A 46 -8.10 5.40 8.76
C GLU A 46 -8.68 6.64 8.09
N LEU A 47 -9.92 6.99 8.47
CA LEU A 47 -10.57 8.21 8.01
C LEU A 47 -10.03 9.40 8.80
N LEU A 48 -9.23 10.26 8.15
CA LEU A 48 -8.78 11.50 8.76
C LEU A 48 -9.85 12.59 8.63
N ASN A 49 -10.36 12.78 7.41
CA ASN A 49 -11.45 13.71 7.10
C ASN A 49 -12.17 13.29 5.80
N ARG A 50 -13.19 14.04 5.38
CA ARG A 50 -13.98 13.70 4.18
C ARG A 50 -13.18 13.60 2.87
N GLY A 51 -12.01 14.23 2.79
CA GLY A 51 -11.16 14.25 1.60
C GLY A 51 -9.89 13.39 1.71
N GLU A 52 -9.58 12.84 2.89
CA GLU A 52 -8.29 12.20 3.15
C GLU A 52 -8.44 10.92 3.97
N LEU A 53 -7.77 9.87 3.48
CA LEU A 53 -7.59 8.59 4.15
C LEU A 53 -6.11 8.35 4.39
N HIS A 54 -5.77 7.73 5.51
CA HIS A 54 -4.44 7.23 5.80
C HIS A 54 -4.44 5.70 5.75
N LEU A 55 -3.41 5.12 5.12
CA LEU A 55 -3.25 3.67 5.08
C LEU A 55 -2.30 3.22 6.19
N VAL A 56 -2.79 2.39 7.10
CA VAL A 56 -2.01 1.82 8.20
C VAL A 56 -1.75 0.35 7.95
N ARG A 57 -0.54 -0.10 8.29
CA ARG A 57 -0.13 -1.51 8.25
C ARG A 57 -0.02 -2.00 9.70
N PRO A 58 -1.00 -2.75 10.23
CA PRO A 58 -0.95 -3.23 11.61
C PRO A 58 0.23 -4.20 11.85
N HIS A 59 0.66 -4.91 10.80
CA HIS A 59 1.72 -5.91 10.86
C HIS A 59 2.81 -5.61 9.83
N VAL A 60 3.71 -4.67 10.14
CA VAL A 60 4.86 -4.37 9.28
C VAL A 60 5.93 -5.45 9.47
N PRO A 61 6.30 -6.21 8.43
CA PRO A 61 7.38 -7.18 8.53
C PRO A 61 8.70 -6.47 8.88
N PRO A 62 9.57 -7.10 9.70
CA PRO A 62 10.88 -6.54 9.97
C PRO A 62 11.65 -6.33 8.66
N PRO A 63 12.46 -5.26 8.55
CA PRO A 63 13.28 -5.03 7.37
C PRO A 63 14.10 -6.28 7.07
N ARG A 64 14.00 -6.79 5.84
CA ARG A 64 14.86 -7.90 5.40
C ARG A 64 16.30 -7.39 5.31
N VAL A 65 17.06 -7.51 6.40
CA VAL A 65 18.50 -7.34 6.36
C VAL A 65 19.04 -8.50 5.54
N ARG A 66 19.49 -8.24 4.31
CA ARG A 66 20.27 -9.24 3.58
C ARG A 66 21.53 -9.50 4.42
N PRO A 67 21.79 -10.75 4.86
CA PRO A 67 23.09 -11.06 5.44
C PRO A 67 24.13 -10.68 4.40
N ARG A 68 25.07 -9.80 4.78
CA ARG A 68 26.24 -9.55 3.96
C ARG A 68 26.95 -10.89 3.87
N SER A 69 26.95 -11.51 2.69
CA SER A 69 27.71 -12.72 2.47
C SER A 69 29.17 -12.38 2.79
N SER A 70 29.67 -12.87 3.92
CA SER A 70 31.09 -12.91 4.21
C SER A 70 31.71 -13.74 3.09
N ARG A 71 32.26 -13.08 2.07
CA ARG A 71 33.36 -13.66 1.31
C ARG A 71 34.55 -13.63 2.26
N GLU A 72 34.67 -14.66 3.09
CA GLU A 72 35.97 -15.03 3.62
C GLU A 72 36.70 -15.79 2.51
N GLY A 73 37.94 -15.37 2.26
CA GLY A 73 38.80 -15.81 1.18
C GLY A 73 39.62 -17.05 1.51
#